data_AF-A0A2D6Q4E2-F1
#
_entry.id   AF-A0A2D6Q4E2-F1
#
_cell.length_a   1.000
_cell.length_b   1.000
_cell.length_c   1.000
_cell.angle_alpha   90.00
_cell.angle_beta   90.00
_cell.angle_gamma   90.00
#
_symmetry.space_group_name_H-M   'P 1'
#
loop_
_entity.id
_entity.type
_entity.pdbx_description
1 polymer ?
#
loop_
_entity_poly.entity_id
_entity_poly.type
_entity_poly.pdbx_seq_one_letter_code
_entity_poly.pdbx_strand_id
1 'polypeptide(L)'
;MAIASEIERDLISQRTKEALKAKKKQGIKIGRPKGSFKSKLDPLKPEIEALLNNGATQKFIAQRYNTTEATLSRWVKRVGLKKQ
;
A
#
# COMPACT_ATOMS: atom_id res chain seq x y z
N MET A 1 17.08 -32.28 18.44
CA MET A 1 17.46 -31.22 17.48
C MET A 1 16.32 -30.18 17.32
N ALA A 2 15.77 -29.65 18.42
CA ALA A 2 14.70 -28.63 18.37
C ALA A 2 15.14 -27.33 19.05
N ILE A 3 15.70 -27.46 20.26
CA ILE A 3 16.20 -26.35 21.09
C ILE A 3 17.27 -25.51 20.37
N ALA A 4 18.21 -26.15 19.66
CA ALA A 4 19.24 -25.41 18.90
C ALA A 4 18.63 -24.55 17.77
N SER A 5 17.59 -25.04 17.09
CA SER A 5 16.92 -24.28 16.02
C SER A 5 16.09 -23.10 16.56
N GLU A 6 15.50 -23.25 17.74
CA GLU A 6 14.78 -22.18 18.42
C GLU A 6 15.73 -21.05 18.85
N ILE A 7 16.88 -21.41 19.43
CA ILE A 7 17.92 -20.45 19.82
C ILE A 7 18.46 -19.68 18.61
N GLU A 8 18.68 -20.34 17.47
CA GLU A 8 19.11 -19.68 16.25
C GLU A 8 18.07 -18.68 15.72
N ARG A 9 16.78 -19.04 15.73
CA ARG A 9 15.69 -18.13 15.34
C ARG A 9 15.65 -16.90 16.23
N ASP A 10 15.83 -17.09 17.54
CA ASP A 10 15.84 -15.99 18.50
C ASP A 10 17.04 -15.06 18.31
N LEU A 11 18.24 -15.62 18.08
CA LEU A 11 19.43 -14.83 17.75
C LEU A 11 19.24 -13.99 16.48
N ILE A 12 18.65 -14.57 15.43
CA ILE A 12 18.34 -13.84 14.18
C ILE A 12 17.31 -12.72 14.44
N SER A 13 16.27 -13.01 15.22
CA SER A 13 15.24 -12.05 15.60
C SER A 13 15.80 -10.87 16.40
N GLN A 14 16.67 -11.15 17.37
CA GLN A 14 17.35 -10.13 18.17
C GLN A 14 18.23 -9.23 17.29
N ARG A 15 19.08 -9.84 16.45
CA ARG A 15 19.98 -9.10 15.54
C ARG A 15 19.22 -8.16 14.59
N THR A 16 18.11 -8.63 14.01
CA THR A 16 17.31 -7.81 13.08
C THR A 16 16.61 -6.66 13.79
N LYS A 17 16.08 -6.87 15.00
CA LYS A 17 15.48 -5.81 15.82
C LYS A 17 16.49 -4.74 16.22
N GLU A 18 17.70 -5.14 16.61
CA GLU A 18 18.77 -4.21 16.96
C GLU A 18 19.23 -3.37 15.76
N ALA A 19 19.40 -4.00 14.59
CA ALA A 19 19.73 -3.29 13.36
C ALA A 19 18.63 -2.28 12.95
N LEU A 20 17.34 -2.66 13.08
CA LEU A 20 16.22 -1.73 12.84
C LEU A 20 16.21 -0.58 13.84
N LYS A 21 16.49 -0.84 15.13
CA LYS A 21 16.59 0.20 16.16
C LYS A 21 17.72 1.18 15.85
N ALA A 22 18.88 0.68 15.42
CA ALA A 22 20.02 1.51 15.00
C ALA A 22 19.68 2.39 13.79
N LYS A 23 19.07 1.81 12.73
CA LYS A 23 18.62 2.57 11.56
C LYS A 23 17.60 3.65 11.91
N LYS A 24 16.65 3.34 12.79
CA LYS A 24 15.67 4.33 13.28
C LYS A 24 16.36 5.48 14.04
N LYS A 25 17.37 5.18 14.87
CA LYS A 25 18.17 6.19 15.59
C LYS A 25 18.99 7.08 14.65
N GLN A 26 19.47 6.52 13.54
CA GLN A 26 20.15 7.27 12.46
C GLN A 26 19.19 8.16 11.64
N GLY A 27 17.89 8.18 11.98
CA GLY A 27 16.88 8.95 11.25
C GLY A 27 16.40 8.28 9.96
N ILE A 28 16.85 7.05 9.67
CA ILE A 28 16.39 6.31 8.49
C ILE A 28 14.94 5.89 8.70
N LYS A 29 14.07 6.29 7.77
CA LYS A 29 12.65 5.97 7.81
C LYS A 29 12.42 4.51 7.42
N ILE A 30 12.01 3.71 8.38
CA ILE A 30 11.68 2.29 8.18
C ILE A 30 10.21 2.17 7.73
N GLY A 31 9.94 1.22 6.83
CA GLY A 31 8.61 0.95 6.30
C GLY A 31 8.31 1.72 5.02
N ARG A 32 7.02 1.88 4.69
CA ARG A 32 6.63 2.47 3.41
C ARG A 32 7.10 3.93 3.32
N PRO A 33 7.84 4.32 2.26
CA PRO A 33 8.21 5.71 2.01
C PRO A 33 6.99 6.64 1.99
N LYS A 34 7.18 7.88 2.46
CA LYS A 34 6.12 8.92 2.48
C LYS A 34 5.92 9.44 1.06
N GLY A 35 4.68 9.56 0.59
CA GLY A 35 4.35 10.17 -0.70
C GLY A 35 3.42 9.34 -1.58
N SER A 36 3.08 9.91 -2.74
CA SER A 36 2.25 9.26 -3.76
C SER A 36 3.08 8.26 -4.56
N PHE A 37 3.01 6.99 -4.18
CA PHE A 37 3.51 5.92 -5.03
C PHE A 37 2.55 5.64 -6.18
N LYS A 38 3.12 5.12 -7.27
CA LYS A 38 2.37 4.60 -8.40
C LYS A 38 1.30 3.62 -7.88
N SER A 39 0.05 3.97 -8.11
CA SER A 39 -1.08 3.07 -7.88
C SER A 39 -1.23 2.19 -9.10
N LYS A 40 -1.72 0.96 -8.89
CA LYS A 40 -2.15 0.07 -9.97
C LYS A 40 -3.23 0.72 -10.85
N LEU A 41 -3.96 1.71 -10.29
CA LEU A 41 -5.03 2.44 -10.96
C LEU A 41 -4.53 3.61 -11.82
N ASP A 42 -3.27 4.04 -11.68
CA ASP A 42 -2.75 5.21 -12.43
C ASP A 42 -2.77 5.01 -13.96
N PRO A 43 -2.38 3.84 -14.51
CA PRO A 43 -2.49 3.58 -15.95
C PRO A 43 -3.94 3.48 -16.44
N LEU A 44 -4.87 3.16 -15.53
CA LEU A 44 -6.29 2.94 -15.83
C LEU A 44 -7.13 4.21 -15.64
N LYS A 45 -6.47 5.35 -15.39
CA LYS A 45 -7.13 6.63 -15.15
C LYS A 45 -8.23 6.97 -16.18
N PRO A 46 -7.97 6.93 -17.50
CA PRO A 46 -8.99 7.30 -18.49
C PRO A 46 -10.22 6.36 -18.46
N GLU A 47 -10.02 5.06 -18.21
CA GLU A 47 -11.12 4.10 -18.14
C GLU A 47 -11.96 4.32 -16.87
N ILE A 48 -11.31 4.57 -15.73
CA ILE A 48 -12.00 4.84 -14.46
C ILE A 48 -12.78 6.16 -14.53
N GLU A 49 -12.21 7.19 -15.17
CA GLU A 49 -12.88 8.47 -15.39
C GLU A 49 -14.12 8.31 -16.27
N ALA A 50 -14.01 7.56 -17.38
CA ALA A 50 -15.16 7.23 -18.21
C ALA A 50 -16.25 6.47 -17.44
N LEU A 51 -15.87 5.47 -16.63
CA LEU A 51 -16.81 4.72 -15.80
C LEU A 51 -17.52 5.60 -14.75
N LEU A 52 -16.79 6.52 -14.11
CA LEU A 52 -17.38 7.46 -13.16
C LEU A 52 -18.37 8.41 -13.83
N ASN A 53 -18.03 8.92 -15.02
CA ASN A 53 -18.90 9.80 -15.80
C ASN A 53 -20.15 9.06 -16.32
N ASN A 54 -20.02 7.78 -16.66
CA ASN A 54 -21.15 6.93 -17.04
C ASN A 54 -22.07 6.55 -15.87
N GLY A 55 -21.82 7.09 -14.67
CA GLY A 55 -22.65 6.87 -13.49
C GLY A 55 -22.28 5.65 -12.65
N ALA A 56 -21.25 4.87 -13.03
CA ALA A 56 -20.87 3.66 -12.31
C ALA A 56 -20.50 3.96 -10.84
N THR A 57 -20.82 3.03 -9.95
CA THR A 57 -20.51 3.17 -8.53
C THR A 57 -19.04 2.85 -8.27
N GLN A 58 -18.45 3.49 -7.26
CA GLN A 58 -17.08 3.19 -6.84
C GLN A 58 -16.92 1.72 -6.43
N LYS A 59 -17.95 1.11 -5.82
CA LYS A 59 -17.97 -0.31 -5.49
C LYS A 59 -17.81 -1.21 -6.72
N PHE A 60 -18.56 -0.94 -7.80
CA PHE A 60 -18.46 -1.70 -9.04
C PHE A 60 -17.08 -1.58 -9.69
N ILE A 61 -16.57 -0.36 -9.79
CA ILE A 61 -15.23 -0.08 -10.35
C ILE A 61 -14.15 -0.78 -9.50
N ALA A 62 -14.27 -0.72 -8.17
CA ALA A 62 -13.32 -1.35 -7.27
C ALA A 62 -13.27 -2.88 -7.45
N GLN A 63 -14.43 -3.52 -7.56
CA GLN A 63 -14.53 -4.95 -7.86
C GLN A 63 -13.92 -5.30 -9.21
N ARG A 64 -14.21 -4.53 -10.26
CA ARG A 64 -13.68 -4.74 -11.62
C ARG A 64 -12.15 -4.76 -11.66
N TYR A 65 -11.49 -3.90 -10.88
CA TYR A 65 -10.02 -3.80 -10.87
C TYR A 65 -9.35 -4.55 -9.69
N ASN A 66 -10.10 -5.39 -8.98
CA ASN A 66 -9.62 -6.11 -7.79
C ASN A 66 -8.96 -5.18 -6.76
N THR A 67 -9.64 -4.07 -6.46
CA THR A 67 -9.24 -3.14 -5.41
C THR A 67 -10.39 -2.95 -4.41
N THR A 68 -10.09 -2.33 -3.27
CA THR A 68 -11.12 -1.99 -2.30
C THR A 68 -11.73 -0.63 -2.63
N GLU A 69 -13.00 -0.46 -2.28
CA GLU A 69 -13.68 0.83 -2.45
C GLU A 69 -12.93 1.97 -1.74
N ALA A 70 -12.38 1.71 -0.56
CA ALA A 70 -11.54 2.66 0.17
C ALA A 70 -10.28 3.06 -0.60
N THR A 71 -9.65 2.12 -1.31
CA THR A 71 -8.47 2.40 -2.16
C THR A 71 -8.86 3.25 -3.36
N LEU A 72 -9.97 2.90 -4.02
CA LEU A 72 -10.48 3.68 -5.14
C LEU A 72 -10.88 5.10 -4.71
N SER A 73 -11.61 5.26 -3.60
CA SER A 73 -12.01 6.56 -3.06
C SER A 73 -10.81 7.45 -2.71
N ARG A 74 -9.79 6.88 -2.05
CA ARG A 74 -8.53 7.59 -1.78
C ARG A 74 -7.82 7.98 -3.07
N TRP A 75 -7.82 7.10 -4.06
CA TRP A 75 -7.21 7.35 -5.36
C TRP A 75 -7.95 8.45 -6.14
N VAL A 76 -9.28 8.42 -6.19
CA VAL A 76 -10.14 9.45 -6.81
C VAL A 76 -9.88 10.82 -6.18
N LYS A 77 -9.86 10.90 -4.84
CA LYS A 77 -9.53 12.14 -4.10
C LYS A 77 -8.13 12.65 -4.42
N ARG A 78 -7.16 11.74 -4.58
CA ARG A 78 -5.77 12.07 -4.92
C ARG A 78 -5.62 12.60 -6.34
N VAL A 79 -6.37 12.04 -7.29
CA VAL A 79 -6.30 12.42 -8.72
C VAL A 79 -7.21 13.61 -9.04
N GLY A 80 -8.16 13.94 -8.16
CA GLY A 80 -9.06 15.09 -8.32
C GLY A 80 -10.25 14.83 -9.25
N LEU A 81 -10.61 13.56 -9.49
CA LEU A 81 -11.77 13.22 -10.32
C LEU A 81 -13.06 13.49 -9.52
N LYS A 82 -13.97 14.28 -10.09
CA LYS A 82 -15.32 14.49 -9.54
C LYS A 82 -16.33 13.85 -10.47
N LYS A 83 -17.33 13.20 -9.89
CA LYS A 83 -18.54 12.79 -10.60
C LYS A 83 -19.30 14.07 -10.97
N GLN A 84 -19.66 14.24 -12.24
CA GLN A 84 -20.62 15.27 -12.67
C GLN A 84 -22.00 14.97 -12.10
#